data_AF-A0A1C4ABR0-F1
#
_entry.id   AF-A0A1C4ABR0-F1
#
_cell.length_a   1.000
_cell.length_b   1.000
_cell.length_c   1.000
_cell.angle_alpha   90.00
_cell.angle_beta   90.00
_cell.angle_gamma   90.00
#
_symmetry.space_group_name_H-M   'P 1'
#
loop_
_entity.id
_entity.type
_entity.pdbx_description
1 polymer ?
#
loop_
_entity_poly.entity_id
_entity_poly.type
_entity_poly.pdbx_seq_one_letter_code
_entity_poly.pdbx_strand_id
1 'polypeptide(L)'
;MLNTRIATLKAAAGNDVTLYMEMAIRFVQDDIRYMGIEMGPYSHQPHTPEKVLAQRFGDCKDKSLLLCTLLRANGIAADMAYANTDEGPVLNTYLPSPDNFNHAIVHASLQGKNYWIDPTISYQRGKLQTLATPDYGQSLIVNDTTTGLTAMNTRPAGDINIHEEITISDKNTESATLKVTSDYTHYFADDIRGEYAVNSVKEEEDNFLSFYKKIYGDVVQQDSLITIDSMDKDHFRSVEHYIIHKPWRTDSADLDKRVFNFRAKVFLDGLTMIDDEERKEPVALRFPYRMHYVATFNMHETPPQEEQEFDIKNAYYHLHFKPVATAGKITLYYDYETFSDHVPEAYVRQYIKDINRITDVCYLNTEQSLNPGGNTLADSRSGYFLLNFTAAAVLLFCLGLFGWLAFNYFHRYHLPVREDDTYAWNLGGMLLLLGIGLFLSFFFQLDAVFRLPVFNYLDVVKYTGNKNWQNGSITEMMMLGQLAVHVFFFVYSILLAFLLYYRREIFPVTAIVYFVACTVFSILEVWLASGTRALGGEESSLRLAISVLGACIWIPYLYFSRRVRETFVLPHPSREMKRHGF
;
A
#
# COMPACT_ATOMS: atom_id res chain seq x y z
N MET A 1 59.89 4.12 10.29
CA MET A 1 58.63 4.58 9.67
C MET A 1 57.71 5.25 10.69
N LEU A 2 57.46 4.65 11.86
CA LEU A 2 56.57 5.20 12.89
C LEU A 2 57.02 6.59 13.39
N ASN A 3 58.28 6.75 13.80
CA ASN A 3 58.81 8.05 14.24
C ASN A 3 58.69 9.13 13.17
N THR A 4 58.88 8.79 11.89
CA THR A 4 58.69 9.70 10.77
C THR A 4 57.23 10.15 10.68
N ARG A 5 56.28 9.21 10.79
CA ARG A 5 54.85 9.53 10.77
C ARG A 5 54.45 10.43 11.93
N ILE A 6 54.94 10.14 13.14
CA ILE A 6 54.72 10.98 14.33
C ILE A 6 55.26 12.39 14.08
N ALA A 7 56.49 12.52 13.57
CA ALA A 7 57.08 13.82 13.26
C ALA A 7 56.29 14.60 12.20
N THR A 8 55.80 13.93 11.16
CA THR A 8 54.94 14.55 10.13
C THR A 8 53.63 15.08 10.73
N LEU A 9 52.93 14.28 11.54
CA LEU A 9 51.69 14.71 12.20
C LEU A 9 51.94 15.88 13.16
N LYS A 10 53.03 15.84 13.94
CA LYS A 10 53.41 16.95 14.84
C LYS A 10 53.74 18.22 14.08
N ALA A 11 54.50 18.13 12.99
CA ALA A 11 54.84 19.27 12.16
C ALA A 11 53.60 19.92 11.53
N ALA A 12 52.64 19.11 11.09
CA ALA A 12 51.41 19.60 10.48
C ALA A 12 50.45 20.25 11.51
N ALA A 13 50.35 19.67 12.71
CA ALA A 13 49.49 20.20 13.77
C ALA A 13 50.13 21.38 14.54
N GLY A 14 51.46 21.53 14.47
CA GLY A 14 52.19 22.51 15.26
C GLY A 14 51.98 22.31 16.77
N ASN A 15 51.54 23.35 17.46
CA ASN A 15 51.26 23.32 18.90
C ASN A 15 49.80 22.93 19.22
N ASP A 16 48.97 22.70 18.20
CA ASP A 16 47.57 22.34 18.39
C ASP A 16 47.42 20.83 18.64
N VAL A 17 47.33 20.46 19.92
CA VAL A 17 47.19 19.06 20.35
C VAL A 17 45.84 18.47 19.95
N THR A 18 44.79 19.31 19.86
CA THR A 18 43.46 18.89 19.39
C THR A 18 43.51 18.52 17.92
N LEU A 19 44.11 19.38 17.09
CA LEU A 19 44.31 19.11 15.67
C LEU A 19 45.18 17.87 15.46
N TYR A 20 46.23 17.68 16.26
CA TYR A 20 47.05 16.46 16.21
C TYR A 20 46.21 15.20 16.42
N MET A 21 45.33 15.22 17.43
CA MET A 21 44.43 14.11 17.74
C MET A 21 43.48 13.82 16.57
N GLU A 22 42.82 14.84 16.01
CA GLU A 22 41.95 14.71 14.83
C GLU A 22 42.70 14.10 13.64
N MET A 23 43.91 14.57 13.36
CA MET A 23 44.73 14.06 12.25
C MET A 23 45.19 12.61 12.47
N ALA A 24 45.57 12.25 13.71
CA ALA A 24 45.98 10.90 14.03
C ALA A 24 44.82 9.90 13.92
N ILE A 25 43.62 10.29 14.38
CA ILE A 25 42.39 9.48 14.25
C ILE A 25 42.10 9.23 12.77
N ARG A 26 41.98 10.29 11.96
CA ARG A 26 41.69 10.18 10.53
C ARG A 26 42.74 9.35 9.79
N PHE A 27 44.01 9.53 10.12
CA PHE A 27 45.08 8.72 9.53
C PHE A 27 44.89 7.23 9.80
N VAL A 28 44.57 6.84 11.03
CA VAL A 28 44.35 5.41 11.33
C VAL A 28 43.05 4.91 10.71
N GLN A 29 41.99 5.72 10.69
CA GLN A 29 40.69 5.36 10.10
C GLN A 29 40.79 5.14 8.59
N ASP A 30 41.46 6.03 7.86
CA ASP A 30 41.41 6.09 6.39
C ASP A 30 42.68 5.51 5.71
N ASP A 31 43.87 5.68 6.29
CA ASP A 31 45.13 5.22 5.68
C ASP A 31 45.54 3.79 6.08
N ILE A 32 44.79 3.15 7.00
CA ILE A 32 45.01 1.76 7.43
C ILE A 32 43.75 0.95 7.15
N ARG A 33 43.81 0.05 6.17
CA ARG A 33 42.66 -0.76 5.76
C ARG A 33 42.28 -1.77 6.84
N TYR A 34 41.00 -1.88 7.15
CA TYR A 34 40.52 -2.91 8.06
C TYR A 34 40.63 -4.31 7.40
N MET A 35 41.17 -5.27 8.14
CA MET A 35 41.23 -6.68 7.74
C MET A 35 41.18 -7.56 8.98
N GLY A 36 40.13 -8.37 9.15
CA GLY A 36 39.98 -9.29 10.28
C GLY A 36 41.05 -10.38 10.28
N ILE A 37 41.68 -10.61 11.43
CA ILE A 37 42.76 -11.60 11.61
C ILE A 37 42.42 -12.49 12.81
N GLU A 38 41.85 -13.66 12.52
CA GLU A 38 41.34 -14.59 13.55
C GLU A 38 42.23 -15.84 13.75
N MET A 39 43.46 -15.82 13.23
CA MET A 39 44.32 -17.02 13.20
C MET A 39 45.54 -16.91 14.11
N GLY A 40 45.82 -18.00 14.83
CA GLY A 40 47.02 -18.15 15.65
C GLY A 40 47.08 -17.13 16.79
N PRO A 41 48.27 -16.71 17.23
CA PRO A 41 48.41 -15.75 18.34
C PRO A 41 47.78 -14.39 18.00
N TYR A 42 47.71 -14.04 16.72
CA TYR A 42 47.13 -12.79 16.25
C TYR A 42 45.61 -12.75 16.26
N SER A 43 44.93 -13.83 16.67
CA SER A 43 43.51 -13.75 17.06
C SER A 43 43.32 -12.80 18.25
N HIS A 44 44.24 -12.81 19.21
CA HIS A 44 44.13 -12.02 20.45
C HIS A 44 45.22 -10.94 20.59
N GLN A 45 46.44 -11.22 20.12
CA GLN A 45 47.57 -10.30 20.25
C GLN A 45 47.64 -9.35 19.04
N PRO A 46 47.69 -8.01 19.24
CA PRO A 46 47.93 -7.09 18.15
C PRO A 46 49.37 -7.19 17.62
N HIS A 47 49.54 -6.91 16.34
CA HIS A 47 50.82 -6.62 15.72
C HIS A 47 51.46 -5.34 16.29
N THR A 48 52.76 -5.19 16.10
CA THR A 48 53.44 -3.95 16.49
C THR A 48 52.98 -2.78 15.63
N PRO A 49 52.85 -1.56 16.17
CA PRO A 49 52.49 -0.36 15.41
C PRO A 49 53.36 -0.12 14.17
N GLU A 50 54.66 -0.44 14.23
CA GLU A 50 55.57 -0.35 13.09
C GLU A 50 55.17 -1.31 11.95
N LYS A 51 54.75 -2.53 12.29
CA LYS A 51 54.31 -3.52 11.30
C LYS A 51 52.99 -3.11 10.67
N VAL A 52 52.00 -2.71 11.48
CA VAL A 52 50.69 -2.22 10.99
C VAL A 52 50.88 -1.04 10.05
N LEU A 53 51.73 -0.08 10.44
CA LEU A 53 52.05 1.09 9.61
C LEU A 53 52.76 0.71 8.30
N ALA A 54 53.65 -0.28 8.33
CA ALA A 54 54.37 -0.72 7.13
C ALA A 54 53.44 -1.48 6.16
N GLN A 55 52.55 -2.34 6.68
CA GLN A 55 51.68 -3.18 5.86
C GLN A 55 50.39 -2.47 5.41
N ARG A 56 49.99 -1.37 6.08
CA ARG A 56 48.80 -0.55 5.75
C ARG A 56 47.46 -1.26 5.93
N PHE A 57 47.43 -2.33 6.71
CA PHE A 57 46.19 -2.99 7.13
C PHE A 57 46.31 -3.57 8.54
N GLY A 58 45.17 -3.81 9.18
CA GLY A 58 45.05 -4.45 10.49
C GLY A 58 43.58 -4.56 10.93
N ASP A 59 43.32 -5.33 11.97
CA ASP A 59 42.00 -5.45 12.61
C ASP A 59 41.80 -4.40 13.72
N CYS A 60 40.77 -4.58 14.56
CA CYS A 60 40.40 -3.62 15.60
C CYS A 60 41.51 -3.39 16.63
N LYS A 61 42.17 -4.46 17.10
CA LYS A 61 43.27 -4.37 18.07
C LYS A 61 44.53 -3.75 17.46
N ASP A 62 44.85 -4.09 16.20
CA ASP A 62 45.98 -3.51 15.46
C ASP A 62 45.81 -2.00 15.29
N LYS A 63 44.63 -1.57 14.83
CA LYS A 63 44.33 -0.15 14.60
C LYS A 63 44.25 0.62 15.91
N SER A 64 43.65 0.06 16.95
CA SER A 64 43.59 0.68 18.28
C SER A 64 44.96 0.86 18.92
N LEU A 65 45.83 -0.16 18.87
CA LEU A 65 47.18 -0.05 19.40
C LEU A 65 48.01 1.00 18.62
N LEU A 66 47.89 1.05 17.29
CA LEU A 66 48.55 2.07 16.48
C LEU A 66 48.08 3.47 16.87
N LEU A 67 46.77 3.69 17.02
CA LEU A 67 46.22 4.99 17.41
C LEU A 67 46.70 5.41 18.81
N CYS A 68 46.60 4.53 19.83
CA CYS A 68 47.14 4.80 21.16
C CYS A 68 48.62 5.21 21.10
N THR A 69 49.41 4.52 20.28
CA THR A 69 50.85 4.80 20.13
C THR A 69 51.09 6.19 19.54
N LEU A 70 50.33 6.58 18.52
CA LEU A 70 50.43 7.91 17.91
C LEU A 70 50.01 9.01 18.91
N LEU A 71 48.89 8.83 19.61
CA LEU A 71 48.37 9.81 20.58
C LEU A 71 49.33 10.01 21.76
N ARG A 72 49.82 8.92 22.36
CA ARG A 72 50.78 8.97 23.48
C ARG A 72 52.10 9.65 23.08
N ALA A 73 52.54 9.48 21.83
CA ALA A 73 53.74 10.16 21.34
C ALA A 73 53.63 11.68 21.34
N ASN A 74 52.42 12.24 21.39
CA ASN A 74 52.16 13.68 21.54
C ASN A 74 51.60 14.07 22.92
N GLY A 75 51.81 13.23 23.94
CA GLY A 75 51.41 13.54 25.31
C GLY A 75 49.91 13.43 25.59
N ILE A 76 49.14 12.83 24.68
CA ILE A 76 47.70 12.56 24.88
C ILE A 76 47.58 11.22 25.60
N ALA A 77 46.89 11.20 26.75
CA ALA A 77 46.60 9.96 27.44
C ALA A 77 45.62 9.14 26.60
N ALA A 78 46.00 7.94 26.19
CA ALA A 78 45.17 7.09 25.34
C ALA A 78 45.43 5.63 25.69
N ASP A 79 44.37 4.88 25.99
CA ASP A 79 44.43 3.47 26.34
C ASP A 79 43.54 2.68 25.39
N MET A 80 43.93 1.44 25.12
CA MET A 80 43.01 0.51 24.47
C MET A 80 41.82 0.24 25.37
N ALA A 81 40.68 0.00 24.77
CA ALA A 81 39.44 -0.30 25.46
C ALA A 81 38.76 -1.49 24.78
N TYR A 82 38.49 -2.54 25.54
CA TYR A 82 37.80 -3.72 25.03
C TYR A 82 36.29 -3.52 25.15
N ALA A 83 35.58 -3.84 24.09
CA ALA A 83 34.14 -3.64 23.96
C ALA A 83 33.47 -4.93 23.48
N ASN A 84 32.15 -4.94 23.56
CA ASN A 84 31.31 -5.97 22.96
C ASN A 84 30.26 -5.29 22.10
N THR A 85 30.25 -5.57 20.80
CA THR A 85 29.35 -4.94 19.83
C THR A 85 27.90 -5.41 19.96
N ASP A 86 27.67 -6.54 20.64
CA ASP A 86 26.38 -7.24 20.64
C ASP A 86 25.72 -7.19 22.03
N GLU A 87 26.51 -7.44 23.08
CA GLU A 87 26.03 -7.62 24.47
C GLU A 87 26.65 -6.60 25.45
N GLY A 88 27.28 -5.57 24.91
CA GLY A 88 27.99 -4.54 25.68
C GLY A 88 27.20 -3.89 26.83
N PRO A 89 25.90 -3.54 26.67
CA PRO A 89 25.10 -2.97 27.76
C PRO A 89 24.90 -3.89 28.97
N VAL A 90 24.94 -5.22 28.78
CA VAL A 90 24.68 -6.22 29.83
C VAL A 90 25.96 -6.91 30.33
N LEU A 91 27.13 -6.48 29.85
CA LEU A 91 28.42 -7.09 30.13
C LEU A 91 28.76 -7.18 31.63
N ASN A 92 28.24 -6.25 32.44
CA ASN A 92 28.41 -6.23 33.89
C ASN A 92 27.66 -7.36 34.62
N THR A 93 26.77 -8.08 33.93
CA THR A 93 26.04 -9.24 34.47
C THR A 93 26.80 -10.55 34.28
N TYR A 94 27.86 -10.55 33.47
CA TYR A 94 28.64 -11.74 33.14
C TYR A 94 29.78 -11.97 34.13
N LEU A 95 30.19 -13.23 34.26
CA LEU A 95 31.44 -13.55 34.93
C LEU A 95 32.62 -13.02 34.11
N PRO A 96 33.72 -12.53 34.73
CA PRO A 96 34.89 -12.06 34.00
C PRO A 96 35.46 -13.15 33.08
N SER A 97 35.53 -12.86 31.79
CA SER A 97 36.14 -13.71 30.77
C SER A 97 36.73 -12.85 29.65
N PRO A 98 37.91 -13.19 29.09
CA PRO A 98 38.40 -12.54 27.86
C PRO A 98 37.44 -12.72 26.68
N ASP A 99 36.68 -13.82 26.65
CA ASP A 99 35.71 -14.13 25.57
C ASP A 99 34.48 -13.20 25.58
N ASN A 100 34.30 -12.41 26.64
CA ASN A 100 33.21 -11.44 26.71
C ASN A 100 33.44 -10.22 25.81
N PHE A 101 34.63 -10.05 25.24
CA PHE A 101 34.97 -8.92 24.38
C PHE A 101 35.23 -9.39 22.96
N ASN A 102 34.50 -8.84 22.00
CA ASN A 102 34.63 -9.16 20.58
C ASN A 102 35.24 -7.99 19.76
N HIS A 103 35.51 -6.84 20.41
CA HIS A 103 35.99 -5.64 19.72
C HIS A 103 36.97 -4.83 20.57
N ALA A 104 37.79 -4.01 19.92
CA ALA A 104 38.80 -3.16 20.56
C ALA A 104 38.82 -1.74 19.97
N ILE A 105 38.66 -0.75 20.84
CA ILE A 105 38.63 0.68 20.53
C ILE A 105 39.66 1.45 21.37
N VAL A 106 39.62 2.78 21.33
CA VAL A 106 40.50 3.67 22.11
C VAL A 106 39.71 4.57 23.03
N HIS A 107 40.12 4.62 24.30
CA HIS A 107 39.71 5.64 25.26
C HIS A 107 40.84 6.66 25.40
N ALA A 108 40.59 7.91 25.02
CA ALA A 108 41.57 8.99 25.11
C ALA A 108 41.09 10.12 26.02
N SER A 109 42.02 10.75 26.74
CA SER A 109 41.76 11.92 27.57
C SER A 109 42.60 13.10 27.08
N LEU A 110 41.91 14.18 26.72
CA LEU A 110 42.50 15.43 26.26
C LEU A 110 41.84 16.60 26.98
N GLN A 111 42.63 17.42 27.67
CA GLN A 111 42.18 18.62 28.40
C GLN A 111 41.04 18.32 29.40
N GLY A 112 41.10 17.17 30.07
CA GLY A 112 40.09 16.74 31.05
C GLY A 112 38.78 16.21 30.44
N LYS A 113 38.70 16.08 29.10
CA LYS A 113 37.58 15.45 28.40
C LYS A 113 37.99 14.06 27.94
N ASN A 114 37.10 13.09 28.14
CA ASN A 114 37.26 11.72 27.66
C ASN A 114 36.61 11.59 26.28
N TYR A 115 37.26 10.84 25.40
CA TYR A 115 36.82 10.53 24.05
C TYR A 115 36.90 9.02 23.84
N TRP A 116 35.81 8.43 23.37
CA TRP A 116 35.79 7.08 22.83
C TRP A 116 35.96 7.18 21.32
N ILE A 117 36.89 6.42 20.79
CA ILE A 117 37.23 6.45 19.37
C ILE A 117 37.31 5.02 18.88
N ASP A 118 36.46 4.69 17.93
CA ASP A 118 36.60 3.46 17.15
C ASP A 118 37.44 3.74 15.90
N PRO A 119 38.71 3.31 15.87
CA PRO A 119 39.58 3.56 14.72
C PRO A 119 39.20 2.73 13.50
N THR A 120 38.27 1.77 13.61
CA THR A 120 37.85 0.92 12.51
C THR A 120 36.78 1.57 11.63
N ILE A 121 36.13 2.63 12.11
CA ILE A 121 35.14 3.39 11.34
C ILE A 121 35.87 4.37 10.41
N SER A 122 35.80 4.13 9.11
CA SER A 122 36.42 5.00 8.10
C SER A 122 35.53 6.18 7.72
N TYR A 123 36.11 7.17 7.03
CA TYR A 123 35.41 8.35 6.48
C TYR A 123 34.80 9.29 7.51
N GLN A 124 35.15 9.17 8.79
CA GLN A 124 34.68 10.11 9.82
C GLN A 124 35.26 11.51 9.65
N ARG A 125 34.40 12.54 9.74
CA ARG A 125 34.81 13.94 9.59
C ARG A 125 34.35 14.80 10.76
N GLY A 126 34.36 16.12 10.60
CA GLY A 126 34.09 17.05 11.68
C GLY A 126 35.22 17.20 12.69
N LYS A 127 34.85 17.58 13.91
CA LYS A 127 35.78 17.86 15.02
C LYS A 127 35.67 16.78 16.07
N LEU A 128 36.59 16.76 17.04
CA LEU A 128 36.52 15.76 18.13
C LEU A 128 35.17 15.69 18.85
N GLN A 129 34.40 16.80 18.88
CA GLN A 129 33.09 16.86 19.55
C GLN A 129 31.96 16.23 18.73
N THR A 130 32.16 16.03 17.43
CA THR A 130 31.15 15.47 16.51
C THR A 130 31.46 14.04 16.09
N LEU A 131 32.60 13.48 16.54
CA LEU A 131 32.96 12.09 16.25
C LEU A 131 31.87 11.15 16.75
N ALA A 132 31.33 10.35 15.84
CA ALA A 132 30.30 9.37 16.14
C ALA A 132 30.95 8.01 16.46
N THR A 133 30.97 7.63 17.73
CA THR A 133 31.33 6.27 18.13
C THR A 133 30.09 5.55 18.64
N PRO A 134 29.73 4.37 18.08
CA PRO A 134 28.62 3.58 18.59
C PRO A 134 28.74 3.34 20.09
N ASP A 135 27.62 3.42 20.80
CA ASP A 135 27.57 3.16 22.23
C ASP A 135 27.56 1.64 22.46
N TYR A 136 28.74 1.05 22.56
CA TYR A 136 28.90 -0.36 22.94
C TYR A 136 28.59 -0.62 24.43
N GLY A 137 27.95 0.32 25.13
CA GLY A 137 27.49 0.14 26.51
C GLY A 137 28.64 0.18 27.52
N GLN A 138 29.13 -1.00 27.93
CA GLN A 138 30.23 -1.14 28.89
C GLN A 138 31.53 -1.53 28.18
N SER A 139 32.63 -0.90 28.58
CA SER A 139 33.96 -1.19 28.04
C SER A 139 35.01 -1.33 29.15
N LEU A 140 36.00 -2.20 28.93
CA LEU A 140 37.14 -2.36 29.82
C LEU A 140 38.34 -1.55 29.31
N ILE A 141 38.69 -0.47 30.01
CA ILE A 141 39.89 0.32 29.69
C ILE A 141 41.14 -0.44 30.15
N VAL A 142 42.06 -0.73 29.24
CA VAL A 142 43.23 -1.56 29.49
C VAL A 142 44.40 -0.70 30.00
N ASN A 143 44.49 -0.55 31.33
CA ASN A 143 45.63 0.06 32.02
C ASN A 143 45.81 -0.51 33.43
N ASP A 144 46.92 -0.17 34.10
CA ASP A 144 47.31 -0.72 35.40
C ASP A 144 46.40 -0.31 36.57
N THR A 145 45.47 0.62 36.35
CA THR A 145 44.59 1.18 37.39
C THR A 145 43.13 0.77 37.27
N THR A 146 42.73 0.20 36.13
CA THR A 146 41.33 -0.20 35.90
C THR A 146 40.98 -1.43 36.74
N THR A 147 39.87 -1.34 37.49
CA THR A 147 39.37 -2.42 38.36
C THR A 147 37.97 -2.90 37.99
N GLY A 148 37.34 -2.31 36.97
CA GLY A 148 36.00 -2.65 36.53
C GLY A 148 35.67 -2.05 35.16
N LEU A 149 34.45 -2.29 34.69
CA LEU A 149 33.94 -1.76 33.43
C LEU A 149 33.60 -0.27 33.56
N THR A 150 33.74 0.45 32.44
CA THR A 150 33.40 1.86 32.30
C THR A 150 32.29 1.99 31.26
N ALA A 151 31.21 2.70 31.61
CA ALA A 151 30.16 3.03 30.65
C ALA A 151 30.66 4.01 29.59
N MET A 152 30.43 3.73 28.31
CA MET A 152 30.85 4.58 27.19
C MET A 152 30.04 5.87 27.12
N ASN A 153 28.71 5.79 27.27
CA ASN A 153 27.77 6.91 27.23
C ASN A 153 28.00 7.85 26.03
N THR A 154 28.11 7.29 24.82
CA THR A 154 28.39 8.04 23.59
C THR A 154 27.12 8.31 22.77
N ARG A 155 26.52 9.52 22.75
CA ARG A 155 25.47 9.90 21.75
C ARG A 155 25.46 11.42 21.49
N PRO A 156 25.52 11.91 20.24
CA PRO A 156 24.44 11.77 19.24
C PRO A 156 24.86 11.33 17.81
N ALA A 157 23.93 10.73 17.05
CA ALA A 157 24.13 10.26 15.67
C ALA A 157 23.98 11.35 14.58
N GLY A 158 23.70 12.60 14.95
CA GLY A 158 23.27 13.61 13.98
C GLY A 158 21.85 13.37 13.47
N ASP A 159 21.54 13.96 12.32
CA ASP A 159 20.20 14.10 11.78
C ASP A 159 20.16 13.72 10.30
N ILE A 160 19.05 13.09 9.90
CA ILE A 160 18.70 12.87 8.50
C ILE A 160 17.57 13.84 8.15
N ASN A 161 17.82 14.74 7.20
CA ASN A 161 16.83 15.70 6.74
C ASN A 161 16.58 15.47 5.24
N ILE A 162 15.37 15.03 4.88
CA ILE A 162 15.00 14.75 3.50
C ILE A 162 13.87 15.69 3.09
N HIS A 163 14.00 16.33 1.94
CA HIS A 163 12.95 17.15 1.35
C HIS A 163 12.68 16.68 -0.08
N GLU A 164 11.50 16.11 -0.29
CA GLU A 164 10.95 15.82 -1.62
C GLU A 164 10.01 16.96 -2.05
N GLU A 165 10.27 17.52 -3.21
CA GLU A 165 9.43 18.55 -3.83
C GLU A 165 8.91 18.03 -5.17
N ILE A 166 7.60 17.83 -5.23
CA ILE A 166 6.87 17.36 -6.41
C ILE A 166 6.07 18.53 -6.98
N THR A 167 6.30 18.86 -8.25
CA THR A 167 5.55 19.92 -8.94
C THR A 167 4.74 19.33 -10.08
N ILE A 168 3.42 19.57 -10.04
CA ILE A 168 2.47 19.18 -11.08
C ILE A 168 1.84 20.46 -11.65
N SER A 169 2.38 20.92 -12.77
CA SER A 169 2.13 22.27 -13.31
C SER A 169 0.70 22.51 -13.80
N ASP A 170 -0.04 21.46 -14.20
CA ASP A 170 -1.44 21.53 -14.62
C ASP A 170 -2.14 20.16 -14.47
N LYS A 171 -3.47 20.18 -14.40
CA LYS A 171 -4.40 19.06 -14.36
C LYS A 171 -4.23 18.06 -15.52
N ASN A 172 -3.68 18.50 -16.65
CA ASN A 172 -3.48 17.68 -17.84
C ASN A 172 -2.00 17.44 -18.18
N THR A 173 -1.06 17.70 -17.26
CA THR A 173 0.36 17.49 -17.58
C THR A 173 0.67 16.02 -17.81
N GLU A 174 1.37 15.75 -18.90
CA GLU A 174 1.97 14.44 -19.19
C GLU A 174 3.21 14.16 -18.34
N SER A 175 3.67 15.14 -17.56
CA SER A 175 4.82 15.02 -16.68
C SER A 175 4.65 15.79 -15.36
N ALA A 176 5.37 15.33 -14.34
CA ALA A 176 5.64 16.04 -13.09
C ALA A 176 7.16 16.10 -12.86
N THR A 177 7.64 17.09 -12.13
CA THR A 177 9.03 17.12 -11.68
C THR A 177 9.11 16.68 -10.22
N LEU A 178 10.18 15.96 -9.89
CA LEU A 178 10.54 15.58 -8.54
C LEU A 178 11.96 16.07 -8.27
N LYS A 179 12.12 16.85 -7.22
CA LYS A 179 13.42 17.22 -6.67
C LYS A 179 13.55 16.61 -5.28
N VAL A 180 14.67 15.96 -5.03
CA VAL A 180 14.99 15.36 -3.73
C VAL A 180 16.22 16.05 -3.20
N THR A 181 16.16 16.54 -1.97
CA THR A 181 17.33 17.07 -1.25
C THR A 181 17.51 16.26 0.01
N SER A 182 18.67 15.62 0.15
CA SER A 182 19.00 14.76 1.27
C SER A 182 20.19 15.34 2.02
N ASP A 183 20.01 15.61 3.31
CA ASP A 183 20.95 16.29 4.19
C ASP A 183 21.28 15.40 5.39
N TYR A 184 22.54 15.04 5.53
CA TYR A 184 23.04 14.14 6.56
C TYR A 184 24.09 14.84 7.42
N THR A 185 24.04 14.65 8.73
CA THR A 185 25.06 15.18 9.67
C THR A 185 25.66 14.06 10.51
N HIS A 186 26.91 14.28 10.94
CA HIS A 186 27.63 13.40 11.86
C HIS A 186 27.70 11.96 11.39
N TYR A 187 27.29 11.01 12.23
CA TYR A 187 27.29 9.58 11.91
C TYR A 187 26.65 9.27 10.55
N PHE A 188 25.50 9.89 10.24
CA PHE A 188 24.83 9.65 8.96
C PHE A 188 25.59 10.27 7.78
N ALA A 189 26.31 11.38 7.98
CA ALA A 189 27.18 11.92 6.93
C ALA A 189 28.37 11.00 6.66
N ASP A 190 28.95 10.40 7.70
CA ASP A 190 30.04 9.44 7.60
C ASP A 190 29.62 8.16 6.88
N ASP A 191 28.44 7.62 7.21
CA ASP A 191 27.85 6.45 6.53
C ASP A 191 27.70 6.70 5.03
N ILE A 192 27.10 7.84 4.65
CA ILE A 192 26.91 8.21 3.24
C ILE A 192 28.24 8.47 2.53
N ARG A 193 29.24 9.07 3.18
CA ARG A 193 30.59 9.19 2.60
C ARG A 193 31.21 7.83 2.31
N GLY A 194 31.03 6.87 3.22
CA GLY A 194 31.50 5.50 3.03
C GLY A 194 30.84 4.84 1.83
N GLU A 195 29.51 4.98 1.69
CA GLU A 195 28.75 4.46 0.55
C GLU A 195 29.24 5.05 -0.78
N TYR A 196 29.38 6.37 -0.87
CA TYR A 196 29.85 7.08 -2.08
C TYR A 196 31.33 6.87 -2.38
N ALA A 197 32.12 6.37 -1.42
CA ALA A 197 33.50 5.97 -1.67
C ALA A 197 33.60 4.56 -2.27
N VAL A 198 32.60 3.70 -2.03
CA VAL A 198 32.52 2.34 -2.56
C VAL A 198 31.85 2.34 -3.94
N ASN A 199 30.76 3.10 -4.07
CA ASN A 199 29.97 3.17 -5.30
C ASN A 199 30.40 4.36 -6.16
N SER A 200 30.39 4.19 -7.47
CA SER A 200 30.56 5.32 -8.38
C SER A 200 29.31 6.22 -8.35
N VAL A 201 29.48 7.52 -8.61
CA VAL A 201 28.35 8.46 -8.72
C VAL A 201 27.28 7.95 -9.69
N LYS A 202 27.69 7.24 -10.75
CA LYS A 202 26.76 6.69 -11.73
C LYS A 202 25.94 5.51 -11.17
N GLU A 203 26.55 4.66 -10.36
CA GLU A 203 25.84 3.57 -9.68
C GLU A 203 24.81 4.13 -8.68
N GLU A 204 25.16 5.21 -7.97
CA GLU A 204 24.21 5.92 -7.09
C GLU A 204 23.01 6.49 -7.87
N GLU A 205 23.28 7.17 -8.99
CA GLU A 205 22.21 7.67 -9.88
C GLU A 205 21.28 6.54 -10.34
N ASP A 206 21.84 5.39 -10.72
CA ASP A 206 21.07 4.23 -11.19
C ASP A 206 20.27 3.58 -10.04
N ASN A 207 20.83 3.55 -8.82
CA ASN A 207 20.15 3.05 -7.62
C ASN A 207 18.94 3.94 -7.26
N PHE A 208 19.13 5.26 -7.18
CA PHE A 208 18.05 6.20 -6.90
C PHE A 208 16.99 6.24 -8.00
N LEU A 209 17.40 6.22 -9.28
CA LEU A 209 16.46 6.14 -10.40
C LEU A 209 15.63 4.85 -10.33
N SER A 210 16.27 3.72 -9.99
CA SER A 210 15.58 2.44 -9.82
C SER A 210 14.61 2.46 -8.64
N PHE A 211 14.96 3.13 -7.55
CA PHE A 211 14.08 3.36 -6.41
C PHE A 211 12.80 4.11 -6.82
N TYR A 212 12.93 5.26 -7.48
CA TYR A 212 11.76 6.06 -7.90
C TYR A 212 10.94 5.42 -9.03
N LYS A 213 11.57 4.66 -9.94
CA LYS A 213 10.84 3.86 -10.94
C LYS A 213 9.92 2.81 -10.30
N LYS A 214 10.32 2.19 -9.19
CA LYS A 214 9.46 1.24 -8.46
C LYS A 214 8.23 1.91 -7.85
N ILE A 215 8.33 3.19 -7.49
CA ILE A 215 7.25 3.96 -6.87
C ILE A 215 6.32 4.52 -7.96
N TYR A 216 6.88 5.30 -8.89
CA TYR A 216 6.11 6.11 -9.82
C TYR A 216 5.99 5.50 -11.23
N GLY A 217 6.80 4.50 -11.58
CA GLY A 217 6.78 3.83 -12.88
C GLY A 217 7.75 4.47 -13.87
N ASP A 218 7.22 5.23 -14.83
CA ASP A 218 8.01 5.86 -15.88
C ASP A 218 8.68 7.14 -15.35
N VAL A 219 9.92 7.00 -14.87
CA VAL A 219 10.74 8.10 -14.31
C VAL A 219 12.05 8.17 -15.06
N VAL A 220 12.47 9.38 -15.42
CA VAL A 220 13.78 9.67 -16.02
C VAL A 220 14.53 10.68 -15.17
N GLN A 221 15.84 10.53 -15.10
CA GLN A 221 16.72 11.50 -14.48
C GLN A 221 16.81 12.75 -15.37
N GLN A 222 16.60 13.92 -14.79
CA GLN A 222 16.66 15.20 -15.50
C GLN A 222 18.08 15.77 -15.52
N ASP A 223 18.72 15.82 -14.36
CA ASP A 223 20.06 16.37 -14.16
C ASP A 223 20.94 15.36 -13.40
N SER A 224 22.26 15.45 -13.58
CA SER A 224 23.22 14.65 -12.81
C SER A 224 23.10 14.91 -11.31
N LEU A 225 23.39 13.89 -10.51
CA LEU A 225 23.41 13.96 -9.06
C LEU A 225 24.43 15.02 -8.59
N ILE A 226 23.97 15.95 -7.76
CA ILE A 226 24.83 16.97 -7.15
C ILE A 226 25.16 16.54 -5.72
N THR A 227 26.44 16.45 -5.38
CA THR A 227 26.92 16.17 -4.02
C THR A 227 27.69 17.35 -3.45
N ILE A 228 27.46 17.66 -2.18
CA ILE A 228 28.15 18.72 -1.44
C ILE A 228 28.61 18.11 -0.12
N ASP A 229 29.91 17.91 0.02
CA ASP A 229 30.52 17.37 1.25
C ASP A 229 31.29 18.47 1.99
N SER A 230 30.80 18.82 3.17
CA SER A 230 31.43 19.79 4.08
C SER A 230 32.15 19.08 5.23
N MET A 231 33.37 18.63 4.97
CA MET A 231 34.20 17.87 5.92
C MET A 231 34.32 18.53 7.30
N ASP A 232 34.56 19.84 7.38
CA ASP A 232 34.75 20.53 8.67
C ASP A 232 33.46 20.64 9.49
N LYS A 233 32.30 20.67 8.82
CA LYS A 233 30.98 20.74 9.45
C LYS A 233 30.36 19.37 9.68
N ASP A 234 31.02 18.33 9.20
CA ASP A 234 30.54 16.97 9.25
C ASP A 234 29.14 16.80 8.65
N HIS A 235 29.02 17.31 7.42
CA HIS A 235 27.74 17.43 6.73
C HIS A 235 27.89 16.98 5.29
N PHE A 236 26.96 16.16 4.83
CA PHE A 236 26.89 15.69 3.46
C PHE A 236 25.50 15.97 2.91
N ARG A 237 25.44 16.54 1.71
CA ARG A 237 24.20 16.80 0.99
C ARG A 237 24.22 16.18 -0.40
N SER A 238 23.12 15.55 -0.79
CA SER A 238 22.84 15.19 -2.18
C SER A 238 21.58 15.89 -2.69
N VAL A 239 21.56 16.22 -3.98
CA VAL A 239 20.40 16.81 -4.67
C VAL A 239 20.17 16.07 -5.99
N GLU A 240 18.95 15.54 -6.13
CA GLU A 240 18.50 14.76 -7.28
C GLU A 240 17.36 15.48 -8.00
N HIS A 241 17.28 15.34 -9.33
CA HIS A 241 16.20 15.88 -10.15
C HIS A 241 15.68 14.84 -11.14
N TYR A 242 14.36 14.64 -11.13
CA TYR A 242 13.67 13.65 -11.94
C TYR A 242 12.45 14.25 -12.66
N ILE A 243 12.11 13.64 -13.78
CA ILE A 243 10.84 13.82 -14.47
C ILE A 243 10.05 12.51 -14.34
N ILE A 244 8.84 12.61 -13.79
CA ILE A 244 7.87 11.52 -13.72
C ILE A 244 6.94 11.69 -14.93
N HIS A 245 6.95 10.72 -15.85
CA HIS A 245 6.02 10.70 -16.97
C HIS A 245 4.70 10.05 -16.55
N LYS A 246 3.59 10.61 -17.07
CA LYS A 246 2.22 10.16 -16.78
C LYS A 246 1.99 9.99 -15.27
N PRO A 247 2.18 11.06 -14.47
CA PRO A 247 2.06 10.99 -13.02
C PRO A 247 0.65 10.52 -12.61
N TRP A 248 -0.37 10.89 -13.40
CA TRP A 248 -1.74 10.49 -13.20
C TRP A 248 -2.02 9.07 -13.68
N ARG A 249 -2.55 8.23 -12.78
CA ARG A 249 -3.04 6.87 -13.11
C ARG A 249 -4.56 6.86 -13.09
N THR A 250 -5.18 6.14 -14.01
CA THR A 250 -6.64 5.91 -13.97
C THR A 250 -6.98 5.04 -12.78
N ASP A 251 -7.97 5.43 -11.98
CA ASP A 251 -8.44 4.62 -10.87
C ASP A 251 -9.06 3.30 -11.40
N SER A 252 -8.70 2.18 -10.79
CA SER A 252 -9.17 0.86 -11.22
C SER A 252 -10.64 0.59 -10.90
N ALA A 253 -11.22 1.33 -9.95
CA ALA A 253 -12.62 1.28 -9.55
C ALA A 253 -13.48 2.39 -10.20
N ASP A 254 -12.88 3.52 -10.59
CA ASP A 254 -13.56 4.61 -11.30
C ASP A 254 -12.75 5.16 -12.48
N LEU A 255 -13.11 4.74 -13.70
CA LEU A 255 -12.40 5.12 -14.93
C LEU A 255 -12.45 6.63 -15.24
N ASP A 256 -13.34 7.40 -14.59
CA ASP A 256 -13.44 8.85 -14.74
C ASP A 256 -12.57 9.63 -13.73
N LYS A 257 -11.85 8.91 -12.85
CA LYS A 257 -10.91 9.48 -11.88
C LYS A 257 -9.46 9.20 -12.25
N ARG A 258 -8.63 10.22 -12.09
CA ARG A 258 -7.17 10.11 -12.13
C ARG A 258 -6.60 10.31 -10.74
N VAL A 259 -5.70 9.43 -10.34
CA VAL A 259 -5.06 9.46 -9.02
C VAL A 259 -3.56 9.60 -9.18
N PHE A 260 -2.94 10.49 -8.41
CA PHE A 260 -1.51 10.46 -8.17
C PHE A 260 -1.26 9.90 -6.78
N ASN A 261 -0.58 8.76 -6.74
CA ASN A 261 -0.28 8.04 -5.51
C ASN A 261 1.10 8.46 -5.02
N PHE A 262 1.13 9.36 -4.04
CA PHE A 262 2.35 9.67 -3.32
C PHE A 262 2.59 8.63 -2.24
N ARG A 263 3.87 8.27 -2.06
CA ARG A 263 4.31 7.43 -0.96
C ARG A 263 5.59 8.00 -0.37
N ALA A 264 5.58 8.34 0.92
CA ALA A 264 6.75 8.77 1.67
C ALA A 264 7.72 7.60 1.95
N LYS A 265 8.20 6.94 0.89
CA LYS A 265 8.91 5.66 0.97
C LYS A 265 10.23 5.77 1.74
N VAL A 266 10.96 6.86 1.56
CA VAL A 266 12.22 7.11 2.28
C VAL A 266 11.98 7.18 3.79
N PHE A 267 10.90 7.87 4.22
CA PHE A 267 10.49 7.90 5.62
C PHE A 267 10.08 6.51 6.14
N LEU A 268 9.28 5.77 5.38
CA LEU A 268 8.86 4.40 5.73
C LEU A 268 10.07 3.45 5.91
N ASP A 269 11.12 3.59 5.11
CA ASP A 269 12.35 2.78 5.23
C ASP A 269 13.19 3.12 6.47
N GLY A 270 12.91 4.25 7.10
CA GLY A 270 13.46 4.65 8.39
C GLY A 270 12.78 3.97 9.59
N LEU A 271 11.55 3.46 9.42
CA LEU A 271 10.77 2.83 10.48
C LEU A 271 11.08 1.33 10.61
N THR A 272 10.99 0.78 11.83
CA THR A 272 10.99 -0.67 12.03
C THR A 272 9.56 -1.20 11.85
N MET A 273 9.24 -1.68 10.64
CA MET A 273 7.93 -2.27 10.33
C MET A 273 7.77 -3.66 10.96
N ILE A 274 6.57 -3.98 11.43
CA ILE A 274 6.22 -5.26 12.05
C ILE A 274 5.00 -5.85 11.34
N ASP A 275 5.17 -7.01 10.70
CA ASP A 275 4.10 -7.70 9.98
C ASP A 275 3.22 -8.58 10.90
N ASP A 276 3.78 -9.04 12.02
CA ASP A 276 3.07 -9.88 12.99
C ASP A 276 2.40 -9.03 14.08
N GLU A 277 1.09 -8.83 13.93
CA GLU A 277 0.28 -8.09 14.91
C GLU A 277 0.22 -8.76 16.29
N GLU A 278 0.53 -10.06 16.38
CA GLU A 278 0.53 -10.82 17.63
C GLU A 278 1.91 -10.90 18.31
N ARG A 279 2.94 -10.25 17.74
CA ARG A 279 4.31 -10.23 18.26
C ARG A 279 4.36 -9.88 19.75
N LYS A 280 5.17 -10.63 20.51
CA LYS A 280 5.42 -10.39 21.94
C LYS A 280 6.87 -10.07 22.26
N GLU A 281 7.80 -10.45 21.39
CA GLU A 281 9.21 -10.16 21.59
C GLU A 281 9.51 -8.66 21.45
N PRO A 282 10.48 -8.12 22.22
CA PRO A 282 10.95 -6.75 22.04
C PRO A 282 11.28 -6.43 20.57
N VAL A 283 11.07 -5.17 20.19
CA VAL A 283 11.35 -4.68 18.83
C VAL A 283 12.61 -3.83 18.88
N ALA A 284 13.64 -4.23 18.14
CA ALA A 284 14.85 -3.41 17.99
C ALA A 284 14.55 -2.17 17.14
N LEU A 285 15.05 -1.02 17.60
CA LEU A 285 14.96 0.27 16.93
C LEU A 285 16.36 0.72 16.52
N ARG A 286 16.45 1.43 15.38
CA ARG A 286 17.67 2.18 15.05
C ARG A 286 17.88 3.23 16.12
N PHE A 287 19.05 3.26 16.74
CA PHE A 287 19.30 4.18 17.85
C PHE A 287 20.79 4.51 18.02
N PRO A 288 21.15 5.80 18.19
CA PRO A 288 20.29 6.97 18.06
C PRO A 288 19.84 7.20 16.62
N TYR A 289 18.60 7.64 16.42
CA TYR A 289 18.06 7.91 15.10
C TYR A 289 17.12 9.12 15.15
N ARG A 290 17.36 10.12 14.31
CA ARG A 290 16.48 11.27 14.12
C ARG A 290 16.33 11.58 12.64
N MET A 291 15.09 11.57 12.16
CA MET A 291 14.74 11.83 10.78
C MET A 291 13.65 12.89 10.68
N HIS A 292 13.92 13.90 9.87
CA HIS A 292 12.99 14.94 9.46
C HIS A 292 12.72 14.76 7.97
N TYR A 293 11.51 14.36 7.62
CA TYR A 293 11.10 14.15 6.23
C TYR A 293 10.00 15.14 5.86
N VAL A 294 10.21 15.86 4.76
CA VAL A 294 9.28 16.87 4.26
C VAL A 294 8.90 16.51 2.83
N ALA A 295 7.61 16.38 2.56
CA ALA A 295 7.08 16.24 1.20
C ALA A 295 6.29 17.50 0.83
N THR A 296 6.67 18.17 -0.24
CA THR A 296 6.02 19.37 -0.75
C THR A 296 5.40 19.08 -2.11
N PHE A 297 4.12 19.38 -2.26
CA PHE A 297 3.37 19.27 -3.50
C PHE A 297 2.98 20.67 -3.96
N ASN A 298 3.52 21.09 -5.09
CA ASN A 298 3.09 22.31 -5.78
C ASN A 298 2.08 21.89 -6.86
N MET A 299 0.82 22.32 -6.72
CA MET A 299 -0.29 21.86 -7.56
C MET A 299 -1.19 23.05 -7.95
N HIS A 300 -1.92 22.93 -9.06
CA HIS A 300 -2.84 23.99 -9.50
C HIS A 300 -4.01 24.21 -8.54
N GLU A 301 -4.54 23.12 -7.95
CA GLU A 301 -5.57 23.16 -6.92
C GLU A 301 -5.08 22.44 -5.68
N THR A 302 -5.37 23.01 -4.51
CA THR A 302 -5.07 22.38 -3.21
C THR A 302 -6.08 21.26 -2.96
N PRO A 303 -5.67 19.98 -2.88
CA PRO A 303 -6.61 18.93 -2.54
C PRO A 303 -7.17 19.13 -1.12
N PRO A 304 -8.38 18.62 -0.84
CA PRO A 304 -8.98 18.71 0.48
C PRO A 304 -8.05 18.06 1.52
N GLN A 305 -7.74 18.81 2.58
CA GLN A 305 -6.95 18.29 3.69
C GLN A 305 -7.84 17.42 4.57
N GLU A 306 -7.78 16.11 4.38
CA GLU A 306 -8.53 15.13 5.18
C GLU A 306 -7.79 14.75 6.46
N GLU A 307 -6.45 14.71 6.40
CA GLU A 307 -5.62 14.26 7.51
C GLU A 307 -5.34 15.35 8.56
N GLN A 308 -5.36 14.95 9.83
CA GLN A 308 -5.14 15.82 10.98
C GLN A 308 -3.73 15.63 11.56
N GLU A 309 -3.16 16.72 12.06
CA GLU A 309 -1.90 16.70 12.81
C GLU A 309 -2.01 15.75 14.02
N PHE A 310 -0.96 14.98 14.25
CA PHE A 310 -0.85 14.18 15.46
C PHE A 310 0.60 14.11 15.95
N ASP A 311 0.73 13.95 17.26
CA ASP A 311 2.00 13.88 17.96
C ASP A 311 1.95 12.72 18.97
N ILE A 312 2.82 11.73 18.79
CA ILE A 312 2.96 10.56 19.65
C ILE A 312 4.36 10.58 20.23
N LYS A 313 4.46 10.88 21.53
CA LYS A 313 5.72 10.88 22.26
C LYS A 313 5.65 9.99 23.49
N ASN A 314 6.60 9.09 23.62
CA ASN A 314 6.73 8.20 24.77
C ASN A 314 8.20 8.04 25.18
N ALA A 315 8.50 7.05 26.02
CA ALA A 315 9.85 6.82 26.55
C ALA A 315 10.84 6.24 25.51
N TYR A 316 10.34 5.69 24.39
CA TYR A 316 11.12 4.94 23.42
C TYR A 316 11.25 5.66 22.07
N TYR A 317 10.24 6.42 21.66
CA TYR A 317 10.24 7.15 20.40
C TYR A 317 9.29 8.36 20.40
N HIS A 318 9.48 9.20 19.38
CA HIS A 318 8.63 10.32 19.01
C HIS A 318 8.26 10.20 17.52
N LEU A 319 6.96 10.26 17.23
CA LEU A 319 6.39 10.29 15.89
C LEU A 319 5.49 11.52 15.78
N HIS A 320 5.74 12.38 14.80
CA HIS A 320 4.94 13.56 14.58
C HIS A 320 4.63 13.73 13.10
N PHE A 321 3.36 14.00 12.81
CA PHE A 321 2.90 14.27 11.46
C PHE A 321 2.11 15.57 11.45
N LYS A 322 2.45 16.47 10.52
CA LYS A 322 1.79 17.75 10.37
C LYS A 322 1.55 18.09 8.88
N PRO A 323 0.30 18.10 8.44
CA PRO A 323 -0.08 18.61 7.12
C PRO A 323 -0.36 20.12 7.16
N VAL A 324 0.25 20.87 6.24
CA VAL A 324 0.03 22.30 6.04
C VAL A 324 -0.42 22.55 4.60
N ALA A 325 -1.69 22.93 4.43
CA ALA A 325 -2.26 23.29 3.14
C ALA A 325 -2.36 24.81 2.97
N THR A 326 -1.86 25.32 1.85
CA THR A 326 -2.00 26.71 1.39
C THR A 326 -2.48 26.71 -0.06
N ALA A 327 -2.84 27.88 -0.60
CA ALA A 327 -3.31 27.97 -1.99
C ALA A 327 -2.23 27.47 -2.98
N GLY A 328 -2.53 26.37 -3.69
CA GLY A 328 -1.65 25.75 -4.68
C GLY A 328 -0.45 24.97 -4.11
N LYS A 329 -0.39 24.76 -2.79
CA LYS A 329 0.72 24.05 -2.14
C LYS A 329 0.30 23.28 -0.90
N ILE A 330 0.71 22.02 -0.81
CA ILE A 330 0.62 21.22 0.42
C ILE A 330 2.02 20.82 0.84
N THR A 331 2.31 20.96 2.13
CA THR A 331 3.53 20.44 2.74
C THR A 331 3.17 19.48 3.86
N LEU A 332 3.72 18.27 3.80
CA LEU A 332 3.59 17.22 4.78
C LEU A 332 4.91 17.11 5.54
N TYR A 333 4.87 17.33 6.84
CA TYR A 333 6.02 17.19 7.73
C TYR A 333 5.89 15.88 8.51
N TYR A 334 6.95 15.07 8.51
CA TYR A 334 7.05 13.82 9.25
C TYR A 334 8.34 13.86 10.07
N ASP A 335 8.23 13.70 11.38
CA ASP A 335 9.36 13.62 12.29
C ASP A 335 9.36 12.26 12.99
N TYR A 336 10.52 11.61 13.02
CA TYR A 336 10.74 10.37 13.76
C TYR A 336 12.05 10.43 14.55
N GLU A 337 11.97 10.21 15.86
CA GLU A 337 13.12 10.16 16.74
C GLU A 337 13.03 8.94 17.68
N THR A 338 14.15 8.25 17.89
CA THR A 338 14.25 7.15 18.85
C THR A 338 15.02 7.57 20.10
N PHE A 339 14.48 7.22 21.27
CA PHE A 339 15.07 7.49 22.58
C PHE A 339 15.65 6.22 23.22
N SER A 340 15.38 5.05 22.64
CA SER A 340 15.93 3.76 23.05
C SER A 340 16.22 2.89 21.82
N ASP A 341 17.13 1.95 21.98
CA ASP A 341 17.46 0.88 21.01
C ASP A 341 16.39 -0.20 20.86
N HIS A 342 15.36 -0.21 21.70
CA HIS A 342 14.26 -1.15 21.58
C HIS A 342 12.97 -0.67 22.23
N VAL A 343 11.87 -1.27 21.78
CA VAL A 343 10.56 -1.24 22.46
C VAL A 343 10.42 -2.54 23.27
N PRO A 344 10.15 -2.48 24.59
CA PRO A 344 9.98 -3.68 25.40
C PRO A 344 8.65 -4.39 25.11
N GLU A 345 8.59 -5.68 25.43
CA GLU A 345 7.41 -6.56 25.23
C GLU A 345 6.08 -5.88 25.62
N ALA A 346 6.05 -5.24 26.80
CA ALA A 346 4.85 -4.60 27.34
C ALA A 346 4.28 -3.48 26.44
N TYR A 347 5.09 -2.91 25.54
CA TYR A 347 4.73 -1.77 24.69
C TYR A 347 4.66 -2.13 23.19
N VAL A 348 5.02 -3.35 22.79
CA VAL A 348 5.03 -3.78 21.37
C VAL A 348 3.68 -3.58 20.69
N ARG A 349 2.58 -3.95 21.34
CA ARG A 349 1.22 -3.75 20.78
C ARG A 349 0.87 -2.28 20.55
N GLN A 350 1.38 -1.39 21.39
CA GLN A 350 1.17 0.05 21.20
C GLN A 350 2.05 0.57 20.07
N TYR A 351 3.30 0.10 19.98
CA TYR A 351 4.19 0.42 18.87
C TYR A 351 3.62 0.06 17.51
N ILE A 352 3.06 -1.14 17.35
CA ILE A 352 2.41 -1.56 16.09
C ILE A 352 1.27 -0.60 15.72
N LYS A 353 0.44 -0.21 16.69
CA LYS A 353 -0.64 0.77 16.44
C LYS A 353 -0.12 2.15 16.05
N ASP A 354 0.92 2.62 16.71
CA ASP A 354 1.50 3.95 16.46
C ASP A 354 2.19 3.99 15.09
N ILE A 355 2.92 2.93 14.71
CA ILE A 355 3.54 2.80 13.40
C ILE A 355 2.48 2.69 12.31
N ASN A 356 1.44 1.86 12.48
CA ASN A 356 0.36 1.76 11.51
C ASN A 356 -0.31 3.12 11.27
N ARG A 357 -0.56 3.88 12.35
CA ARG A 357 -1.14 5.23 12.26
C ARG A 357 -0.28 6.20 11.45
N ILE A 358 1.05 6.21 11.62
CA ILE A 358 1.90 7.08 10.80
C ILE A 358 2.06 6.55 9.38
N THR A 359 2.05 5.23 9.18
CA THR A 359 2.11 4.68 7.82
C THR A 359 0.86 5.00 7.01
N ASP A 360 -0.32 5.05 7.63
CA ASP A 360 -1.57 5.39 6.94
C ASP A 360 -1.49 6.77 6.29
N VAL A 361 -0.88 7.75 6.97
CA VAL A 361 -0.72 9.12 6.46
C VAL A 361 0.48 9.29 5.51
N CYS A 362 1.34 8.28 5.36
CA CYS A 362 2.45 8.29 4.39
C CYS A 362 2.00 8.02 2.95
N TYR A 363 0.71 7.76 2.73
CA TYR A 363 0.10 7.58 1.42
C TYR A 363 -0.87 8.74 1.16
N LEU A 364 -0.60 9.53 0.13
CA LEU A 364 -1.54 10.57 -0.31
C LEU A 364 -2.06 10.18 -1.69
N ASN A 365 -3.38 10.00 -1.77
CA ASN A 365 -4.12 9.83 -3.02
C ASN A 365 -4.76 11.17 -3.35
N THR A 366 -4.27 11.85 -4.38
CA THR A 366 -4.91 13.06 -4.89
C THR A 366 -5.75 12.70 -6.11
N GLU A 367 -7.05 12.98 -6.02
CA GLU A 367 -8.03 12.65 -7.07
C GLU A 367 -8.26 13.84 -8.00
N GLN A 368 -8.37 13.55 -9.29
CA GLN A 368 -8.86 14.47 -10.30
C GLN A 368 -10.11 13.86 -10.95
N SER A 369 -11.23 14.59 -10.85
CA SER A 369 -12.43 14.30 -11.65
C SER A 369 -12.27 14.88 -13.06
N LEU A 370 -12.49 14.05 -14.08
CA LEU A 370 -12.50 14.48 -15.49
C LEU A 370 -13.76 15.30 -15.85
N ASN A 371 -14.77 15.35 -14.97
CA ASN A 371 -16.03 16.08 -15.18
C ASN A 371 -16.40 16.97 -13.96
N PRO A 372 -15.99 18.25 -13.94
CA PRO A 372 -16.21 19.16 -12.81
C PRO A 372 -17.68 19.57 -12.57
N GLY A 373 -18.63 19.05 -13.35
CA GLY A 373 -20.05 19.41 -13.30
C GLY A 373 -20.99 18.38 -12.66
N GLY A 374 -20.46 17.28 -12.10
CA GLY A 374 -21.26 16.24 -11.43
C GLY A 374 -21.39 16.52 -9.93
N ASN A 375 -22.63 16.62 -9.43
CA ASN A 375 -22.97 16.91 -8.03
C ASN A 375 -22.12 16.13 -6.99
N THR A 376 -21.29 16.86 -6.25
CA THR A 376 -20.29 16.41 -5.26
C THR A 376 -20.87 16.05 -3.88
N LEU A 377 -21.96 15.28 -3.80
CA LEU A 377 -22.54 14.88 -2.51
C LEU A 377 -22.83 13.37 -2.36
N ALA A 378 -22.46 12.53 -3.33
CA ALA A 378 -22.75 11.09 -3.28
C ALA A 378 -21.53 10.14 -3.38
N ASP A 379 -20.32 10.65 -3.66
CA ASP A 379 -19.22 9.80 -4.17
C ASP A 379 -18.15 9.36 -3.16
N SER A 380 -18.33 9.56 -1.85
CA SER A 380 -17.31 9.22 -0.84
C SER A 380 -17.61 7.97 0.02
N ARG A 381 -18.46 7.03 -0.41
CA ARG A 381 -18.73 5.76 0.33
C ARG A 381 -19.03 4.52 -0.54
N SER A 382 -18.45 4.38 -1.72
CA SER A 382 -18.71 3.23 -2.62
C SER A 382 -17.92 1.95 -2.27
N GLY A 383 -17.76 1.63 -0.99
CA GLY A 383 -17.12 0.39 -0.52
C GLY A 383 -18.04 -0.56 0.25
N TYR A 384 -19.26 -0.14 0.59
CA TYR A 384 -20.18 -0.95 1.40
C TYR A 384 -21.45 -1.28 0.62
N PHE A 385 -21.70 -2.58 0.40
CA PHE A 385 -23.00 -3.07 -0.03
C PHE A 385 -24.00 -2.89 1.13
N LEU A 386 -24.76 -1.80 1.09
CA LEU A 386 -25.85 -1.55 2.02
C LEU A 386 -27.14 -2.05 1.40
N LEU A 387 -27.64 -3.18 1.90
CA LEU A 387 -28.86 -3.80 1.39
C LEU A 387 -30.05 -2.85 1.53
N ASN A 388 -30.74 -2.60 0.43
CA ASN A 388 -32.03 -1.92 0.47
C ASN A 388 -33.14 -2.87 0.98
N PHE A 389 -33.52 -2.72 2.25
CA PHE A 389 -34.56 -3.55 2.87
C PHE A 389 -35.95 -3.39 2.22
N THR A 390 -36.26 -2.24 1.61
CA THR A 390 -37.55 -2.07 0.92
C THR A 390 -37.60 -2.90 -0.36
N ALA A 391 -36.50 -2.92 -1.13
CA ALA A 391 -36.35 -3.78 -2.30
C ALA A 391 -36.43 -5.26 -1.93
N ALA A 392 -35.77 -5.67 -0.83
CA ALA A 392 -35.84 -7.05 -0.34
C ALA A 392 -37.26 -7.45 0.07
N ALA A 393 -38.01 -6.56 0.74
CA ALA A 393 -39.40 -6.81 1.11
C ALA A 393 -40.32 -6.92 -0.12
N VAL A 394 -40.15 -6.04 -1.11
CA VAL A 394 -40.91 -6.08 -2.38
C VAL A 394 -40.59 -7.35 -3.17
N LEU A 395 -39.33 -7.76 -3.24
CA LEU A 395 -38.93 -9.02 -3.89
C LEU A 395 -39.66 -10.23 -3.27
N LEU A 396 -39.62 -10.37 -1.94
CA LEU A 396 -40.28 -11.48 -1.25
C LEU A 396 -41.80 -11.46 -1.45
N PHE A 397 -42.41 -10.27 -1.37
CA PHE A 397 -43.84 -10.10 -1.60
C PHE A 397 -44.23 -10.48 -3.04
N CYS A 398 -43.50 -10.00 -4.05
CA CYS A 398 -43.75 -10.30 -5.46
C CYS A 398 -43.55 -11.80 -5.77
N LEU A 399 -42.51 -12.44 -5.22
CA LEU A 399 -42.30 -13.88 -5.37
C LEU A 399 -43.46 -14.69 -4.78
N GLY A 400 -43.94 -14.33 -3.59
CA GLY A 400 -45.09 -14.98 -2.96
C GLY A 400 -46.39 -14.78 -3.74
N LEU A 401 -46.69 -13.55 -4.15
CA LEU A 401 -47.91 -13.21 -4.89
C LEU A 401 -47.93 -13.86 -6.28
N PHE A 402 -46.88 -13.66 -7.08
CA PHE A 402 -46.82 -14.20 -8.43
C PHE A 402 -46.67 -15.72 -8.42
N GLY A 403 -45.96 -16.29 -7.44
CA GLY A 403 -45.89 -17.74 -7.24
C GLY A 403 -47.26 -18.34 -6.94
N TRP A 404 -48.04 -17.72 -6.05
CA TRP A 404 -49.41 -18.14 -5.76
C TRP A 404 -50.34 -18.02 -6.97
N LEU A 405 -50.24 -16.93 -7.75
CA LEU A 405 -51.00 -16.76 -8.99
C LEU A 405 -50.63 -17.81 -10.04
N ALA A 406 -49.34 -18.07 -10.25
CA ALA A 406 -48.85 -19.08 -11.17
C ALA A 406 -49.30 -20.49 -10.76
N PHE A 407 -49.24 -20.80 -9.46
CA PHE A 407 -49.73 -22.06 -8.91
C PHE A 407 -51.23 -22.25 -9.14
N ASN A 408 -52.03 -21.22 -8.84
CA ASN A 408 -53.48 -21.27 -9.08
C ASN A 408 -53.80 -21.36 -10.57
N TYR A 409 -53.10 -20.62 -11.42
CA TYR A 409 -53.26 -20.69 -12.87
C TYR A 409 -52.94 -22.09 -13.39
N PHE A 410 -51.82 -22.66 -12.95
CA PHE A 410 -51.45 -24.04 -13.29
C PHE A 410 -52.51 -25.04 -12.83
N HIS A 411 -53.04 -24.95 -11.62
CA HIS A 411 -53.95 -25.99 -11.10
C HIS A 411 -55.43 -25.81 -11.50
N ARG A 412 -55.91 -24.57 -11.66
CA ARG A 412 -57.35 -24.29 -11.79
C ARG A 412 -57.79 -23.93 -13.20
N TYR A 413 -56.90 -23.32 -13.99
CA TYR A 413 -57.24 -22.87 -15.33
C TYR A 413 -57.12 -24.02 -16.35
N HIS A 414 -58.13 -24.18 -17.19
CA HIS A 414 -58.16 -25.14 -18.28
C HIS A 414 -58.91 -24.56 -19.49
N LEU A 415 -58.55 -25.00 -20.69
CA LEU A 415 -59.29 -24.67 -21.91
C LEU A 415 -60.29 -25.79 -22.25
N PRO A 416 -61.35 -25.50 -23.04
CA PRO A 416 -62.27 -26.54 -23.52
C PRO A 416 -61.50 -27.55 -24.39
N VAL A 417 -61.45 -28.82 -23.99
CA VAL A 417 -60.75 -29.90 -24.71
C VAL A 417 -61.74 -30.67 -25.60
N ARG A 418 -61.30 -31.11 -26.79
CA ARG A 418 -62.08 -31.99 -27.68
C ARG A 418 -62.06 -33.43 -27.13
N GLU A 419 -63.20 -34.12 -27.17
CA GLU A 419 -63.37 -35.46 -26.56
C GLU A 419 -62.49 -36.57 -27.20
N ASP A 420 -61.88 -36.34 -28.37
CA ASP A 420 -61.10 -37.34 -29.12
C ASP A 420 -59.58 -37.33 -28.83
N ASP A 421 -59.07 -36.42 -27.99
CA ASP A 421 -57.63 -36.22 -27.77
C ASP A 421 -57.02 -37.25 -26.79
N THR A 422 -56.91 -38.52 -27.22
CA THR A 422 -56.42 -39.62 -26.36
C THR A 422 -54.90 -39.86 -26.42
N TYR A 423 -54.14 -39.18 -27.29
CA TYR A 423 -52.70 -39.38 -27.42
C TYR A 423 -51.91 -38.07 -27.69
N ALA A 424 -51.31 -37.50 -26.65
CA ALA A 424 -50.42 -36.34 -26.76
C ALA A 424 -49.08 -36.72 -27.41
N TRP A 425 -48.63 -35.96 -28.41
CA TRP A 425 -47.33 -36.18 -29.03
C TRP A 425 -46.18 -35.90 -28.04
N ASN A 426 -45.04 -36.55 -28.26
CA ASN A 426 -43.81 -36.26 -27.50
C ASN A 426 -43.18 -34.95 -27.98
N LEU A 427 -42.47 -34.28 -27.06
CA LEU A 427 -41.68 -33.09 -27.39
C LEU A 427 -40.63 -33.44 -28.46
N GLY A 428 -40.61 -32.67 -29.55
CA GLY A 428 -39.64 -32.88 -30.63
C GLY A 428 -39.62 -31.78 -31.67
N GLY A 429 -38.58 -31.78 -32.52
CA GLY A 429 -38.36 -30.75 -33.54
C GLY A 429 -38.20 -29.37 -32.91
N MET A 430 -38.80 -28.35 -33.52
CA MET A 430 -38.72 -26.95 -33.05
C MET A 430 -39.25 -26.72 -31.62
N LEU A 431 -40.07 -27.62 -31.06
CA LEU A 431 -40.49 -27.55 -29.65
C LEU A 431 -39.34 -27.78 -28.66
N LEU A 432 -38.33 -28.57 -29.05
CA LEU A 432 -37.15 -28.79 -28.21
C LEU A 432 -36.27 -27.53 -28.17
N LEU A 433 -36.15 -26.83 -29.31
CA LEU A 433 -35.47 -25.54 -29.39
C LEU A 433 -36.22 -24.46 -28.60
N LEU A 434 -37.56 -24.45 -28.65
CA LEU A 434 -38.38 -23.57 -27.80
C LEU A 434 -38.14 -23.86 -26.32
N GLY A 435 -38.10 -25.13 -25.92
CA GLY A 435 -37.84 -25.53 -24.53
C GLY A 435 -36.47 -25.09 -24.03
N ILE A 436 -35.42 -25.25 -24.85
CA ILE A 436 -34.08 -24.74 -24.54
C ILE A 436 -34.09 -23.21 -24.42
N GLY A 437 -34.76 -22.51 -25.34
CA GLY A 437 -34.90 -21.06 -25.29
C GLY A 437 -35.60 -20.56 -24.02
N LEU A 438 -36.68 -21.23 -23.61
CA LEU A 438 -37.37 -20.91 -22.36
C LEU A 438 -36.51 -21.20 -21.13
N PHE A 439 -35.74 -22.28 -21.14
CA PHE A 439 -34.79 -22.60 -20.06
C PHE A 439 -33.65 -21.58 -19.96
N LEU A 440 -33.11 -21.11 -21.08
CA LEU A 440 -32.12 -20.03 -21.07
C LEU A 440 -32.73 -18.70 -20.61
N SER A 441 -34.00 -18.44 -20.97
CA SER A 441 -34.70 -17.23 -20.53
C SER A 441 -34.82 -17.15 -19.01
N PHE A 442 -34.95 -18.28 -18.31
CA PHE A 442 -34.95 -18.31 -16.83
C PHE A 442 -33.68 -17.69 -16.24
N PHE A 443 -32.50 -18.06 -16.75
CA PHE A 443 -31.23 -17.52 -16.25
C PHE A 443 -31.06 -16.04 -16.58
N PHE A 444 -31.49 -15.61 -17.77
CA PHE A 444 -31.47 -14.19 -18.13
C PHE A 444 -32.39 -13.35 -17.24
N GLN A 445 -33.58 -13.86 -16.89
CA GLN A 445 -34.48 -13.16 -15.97
C GLN A 445 -33.92 -13.13 -14.54
N LEU A 446 -33.26 -14.21 -14.10
CA LEU A 446 -32.62 -14.26 -12.78
C LEU A 446 -31.47 -13.25 -12.67
N ASP A 447 -30.58 -13.22 -13.66
CA ASP A 447 -29.48 -12.24 -13.75
C ASP A 447 -30.03 -10.81 -13.82
N ALA A 448 -31.11 -10.58 -14.60
CA ALA A 448 -31.74 -9.27 -14.70
C ALA A 448 -32.25 -8.74 -13.35
N VAL A 449 -32.81 -9.61 -12.49
CA VAL A 449 -33.24 -9.20 -11.13
C VAL A 449 -32.04 -8.75 -10.29
N PHE A 450 -30.95 -9.51 -10.26
CA PHE A 450 -29.79 -9.21 -9.39
C PHE A 450 -28.96 -8.01 -9.86
N ARG A 451 -29.03 -7.64 -11.15
CA ARG A 451 -28.36 -6.45 -11.69
C ARG A 451 -29.11 -5.15 -11.44
N LEU A 452 -30.30 -5.18 -10.86
CA LEU A 452 -31.06 -3.97 -10.62
C LEU A 452 -30.38 -3.10 -9.55
N PRO A 453 -30.15 -1.80 -9.81
CA PRO A 453 -29.50 -0.90 -8.85
C PRO A 453 -30.31 -0.70 -7.57
N VAL A 454 -31.58 -1.10 -7.56
CA VAL A 454 -32.50 -0.95 -6.42
C VAL A 454 -32.08 -1.73 -5.17
N PHE A 455 -31.25 -2.78 -5.30
CA PHE A 455 -30.78 -3.59 -4.16
C PHE A 455 -29.70 -2.90 -3.33
N ASN A 456 -28.99 -1.93 -3.90
CA ASN A 456 -27.98 -1.14 -3.21
C ASN A 456 -28.58 0.19 -2.77
N TYR A 457 -28.67 0.41 -1.46
CA TYR A 457 -29.23 1.64 -0.89
C TYR A 457 -28.51 2.90 -1.39
N LEU A 458 -27.19 2.84 -1.60
CA LEU A 458 -26.42 3.98 -2.08
C LEU A 458 -26.74 4.33 -3.53
N ASP A 459 -26.99 3.33 -4.37
CA ASP A 459 -27.41 3.54 -5.76
C ASP A 459 -28.81 4.18 -5.80
N VAL A 460 -29.72 3.72 -4.95
CA VAL A 460 -31.05 4.37 -4.80
C VAL A 460 -30.88 5.84 -4.45
N VAL A 461 -30.09 6.17 -3.40
CA VAL A 461 -29.84 7.57 -3.01
C VAL A 461 -29.19 8.38 -4.13
N LYS A 462 -28.23 7.81 -4.86
CA LYS A 462 -27.58 8.42 -6.03
C LYS A 462 -28.59 8.80 -7.11
N TYR A 463 -29.52 7.90 -7.43
CA TYR A 463 -30.50 8.13 -8.49
C TYR A 463 -31.69 8.98 -8.04
N THR A 464 -32.09 8.93 -6.76
CA THR A 464 -33.18 9.76 -6.21
C THR A 464 -32.74 11.18 -5.83
N GLY A 465 -31.44 11.41 -5.60
CA GLY A 465 -30.87 12.72 -5.24
C GLY A 465 -30.59 13.66 -6.41
N ASN A 466 -30.71 13.20 -7.66
CA ASN A 466 -30.40 14.00 -8.85
C ASN A 466 -31.52 14.99 -9.19
N LYS A 467 -31.30 16.28 -8.92
CA LYS A 467 -32.28 17.38 -9.12
C LYS A 467 -32.73 17.63 -10.57
N ASN A 468 -32.07 17.04 -11.56
CA ASN A 468 -32.41 17.23 -12.98
C ASN A 468 -33.61 16.39 -13.45
N TRP A 469 -34.01 15.40 -12.65
CA TRP A 469 -35.12 14.49 -12.96
C TRP A 469 -36.11 14.51 -11.80
N GLN A 470 -37.34 14.11 -12.10
CA GLN A 470 -38.53 14.21 -11.25
C GLN A 470 -38.30 13.81 -9.78
N ASN A 471 -39.19 14.33 -8.91
CA ASN A 471 -39.32 14.03 -7.47
C ASN A 471 -38.71 12.66 -7.10
N GLY A 472 -37.66 12.64 -6.26
CA GLY A 472 -36.90 11.41 -5.94
C GLY A 472 -37.76 10.22 -5.50
N SER A 473 -38.93 10.48 -4.93
CA SER A 473 -39.92 9.43 -4.59
C SER A 473 -40.44 8.68 -5.83
N ILE A 474 -40.62 9.36 -6.96
CA ILE A 474 -41.09 8.78 -8.22
C ILE A 474 -40.01 7.85 -8.80
N THR A 475 -38.75 8.29 -8.78
CA THR A 475 -37.62 7.49 -9.26
C THR A 475 -37.48 6.19 -8.47
N GLU A 476 -37.57 6.25 -7.14
CA GLU A 476 -37.56 5.05 -6.29
C GLU A 476 -38.73 4.12 -6.60
N MET A 477 -39.95 4.67 -6.77
CA MET A 477 -41.13 3.89 -7.16
C MET A 477 -40.95 3.21 -8.52
N MET A 478 -40.33 3.87 -9.50
CA MET A 478 -40.05 3.28 -10.80
C MET A 478 -39.03 2.15 -10.72
N MET A 479 -37.99 2.29 -9.90
CA MET A 479 -37.00 1.25 -9.65
C MET A 479 -37.63 0.02 -8.98
N LEU A 480 -38.48 0.22 -7.97
CA LEU A 480 -39.25 -0.86 -7.33
C LEU A 480 -40.28 -1.49 -8.28
N GLY A 481 -40.89 -0.69 -9.16
CA GLY A 481 -41.78 -1.18 -10.21
C GLY A 481 -41.04 -2.07 -11.22
N GLN A 482 -39.83 -1.68 -11.62
CA GLN A 482 -38.97 -2.47 -12.51
C GLN A 482 -38.61 -3.82 -11.87
N LEU A 483 -38.27 -3.82 -10.58
CA LEU A 483 -38.07 -5.06 -9.81
C LEU A 483 -39.30 -5.97 -9.85
N ALA A 484 -40.49 -5.44 -9.58
CA ALA A 484 -41.72 -6.22 -9.61
C ALA A 484 -41.96 -6.87 -10.99
N VAL A 485 -41.67 -6.16 -12.08
CA VAL A 485 -41.84 -6.70 -13.44
C VAL A 485 -40.82 -7.78 -13.78
N HIS A 486 -39.54 -7.62 -13.43
CA HIS A 486 -38.53 -8.67 -13.64
C HIS A 486 -38.84 -9.92 -12.82
N VAL A 487 -39.32 -9.77 -11.58
CA VAL A 487 -39.78 -10.89 -10.76
C VAL A 487 -41.01 -11.57 -11.37
N PHE A 488 -41.94 -10.80 -11.95
CA PHE A 488 -43.08 -11.36 -12.68
C PHE A 488 -42.62 -12.24 -13.85
N PHE A 489 -41.73 -11.75 -14.72
CA PHE A 489 -41.23 -12.53 -15.86
C PHE A 489 -40.41 -13.73 -15.42
N PHE A 490 -39.64 -13.61 -14.34
CA PHE A 490 -38.92 -14.73 -13.73
C PHE A 490 -39.90 -15.85 -13.32
N VAL A 491 -40.94 -15.54 -12.56
CA VAL A 491 -41.97 -16.53 -12.16
C VAL A 491 -42.75 -17.06 -13.37
N TYR A 492 -43.04 -16.21 -14.36
CA TYR A 492 -43.73 -16.61 -15.58
C TYR A 492 -42.90 -17.62 -16.39
N SER A 493 -41.57 -17.43 -16.47
CA SER A 493 -40.66 -18.36 -17.16
C SER A 493 -40.69 -19.75 -16.52
N ILE A 494 -40.76 -19.81 -15.18
CA ILE A 494 -40.91 -21.05 -14.42
C ILE A 494 -42.26 -21.71 -14.76
N LEU A 495 -43.36 -20.94 -14.72
CA LEU A 495 -44.68 -21.45 -15.10
C LEU A 495 -44.67 -22.06 -16.51
N LEU A 496 -44.05 -21.39 -17.49
CA LEU A 496 -43.94 -21.93 -18.85
C LEU A 496 -43.15 -23.23 -18.91
N ALA A 497 -42.06 -23.36 -18.15
CA ALA A 497 -41.30 -24.60 -18.07
C ALA A 497 -42.16 -25.74 -17.52
N PHE A 498 -42.94 -25.49 -16.47
CA PHE A 498 -43.89 -26.46 -15.91
C PHE A 498 -44.98 -26.85 -16.93
N LEU A 499 -45.61 -25.86 -17.57
CA LEU A 499 -46.65 -26.10 -18.58
C LEU A 499 -46.11 -26.88 -19.80
N LEU A 500 -44.88 -26.59 -20.22
CA LEU A 500 -44.18 -27.30 -21.28
C LEU A 500 -43.91 -28.75 -20.91
N TYR A 501 -43.35 -28.98 -19.71
CA TYR A 501 -43.00 -30.31 -19.20
C TYR A 501 -44.23 -31.20 -19.07
N TYR A 502 -45.30 -30.68 -18.47
CA TYR A 502 -46.57 -31.39 -18.30
C TYR A 502 -47.45 -31.39 -19.56
N ARG A 503 -46.96 -30.84 -20.69
CA ARG A 503 -47.67 -30.76 -21.98
C ARG A 503 -49.10 -30.23 -21.84
N ARG A 504 -49.25 -29.21 -21.00
CA ARG A 504 -50.53 -28.59 -20.67
C ARG A 504 -51.11 -27.88 -21.88
N GLU A 505 -52.40 -28.06 -22.10
CA GLU A 505 -53.17 -27.45 -23.18
C GLU A 505 -53.15 -25.92 -23.17
N ILE A 506 -52.99 -25.32 -21.99
CA ILE A 506 -52.88 -23.87 -21.83
C ILE A 506 -51.51 -23.31 -22.27
N PHE A 507 -50.47 -24.15 -22.38
CA PHE A 507 -49.11 -23.72 -22.69
C PHE A 507 -48.99 -22.81 -23.92
N PRO A 508 -49.57 -23.12 -25.10
CA PRO A 508 -49.35 -22.31 -26.29
C PRO A 508 -49.88 -20.89 -26.15
N VAL A 509 -51.05 -20.73 -25.53
CA VAL A 509 -51.65 -19.42 -25.27
C VAL A 509 -50.83 -18.65 -24.26
N THR A 510 -50.45 -19.29 -23.15
CA THR A 510 -49.62 -18.68 -22.10
C THR A 510 -48.25 -18.26 -22.65
N ALA A 511 -47.63 -19.07 -23.50
CA ALA A 511 -46.34 -18.74 -24.13
C ALA A 511 -46.46 -17.58 -25.13
N ILE A 512 -47.54 -17.49 -25.92
CA ILE A 512 -47.78 -16.34 -26.80
C ILE A 512 -47.92 -15.06 -25.97
N VAL A 513 -48.71 -15.08 -24.90
CA VAL A 513 -48.89 -13.93 -24.00
C VAL A 513 -47.55 -13.51 -23.40
N TYR A 514 -46.69 -14.45 -23.01
CA TYR A 514 -45.34 -14.15 -22.51
C TYR A 514 -44.50 -13.42 -23.55
N PHE A 515 -44.40 -13.93 -24.79
CA PHE A 515 -43.58 -13.28 -25.82
C PHE A 515 -44.08 -11.87 -26.13
N VAL A 516 -45.41 -11.68 -26.22
CA VAL A 516 -46.00 -10.35 -26.40
C VAL A 516 -45.66 -9.43 -25.23
N ALA A 517 -45.84 -9.90 -23.99
CA ALA A 517 -45.55 -9.13 -22.80
C ALA A 517 -44.07 -8.75 -22.69
N CYS A 518 -43.14 -9.67 -23.00
CA CYS A 518 -41.71 -9.38 -23.03
C CYS A 518 -41.38 -8.31 -24.06
N THR A 519 -41.90 -8.41 -25.29
CA THR A 519 -41.64 -7.39 -26.33
C THR A 519 -42.19 -6.02 -25.92
N VAL A 520 -43.43 -5.95 -25.41
CA VAL A 520 -44.02 -4.70 -24.93
C VAL A 520 -43.20 -4.10 -23.80
N PHE A 521 -42.76 -4.93 -22.85
CA PHE A 521 -41.92 -4.47 -21.75
C PHE A 521 -40.55 -3.98 -22.21
N SER A 522 -39.89 -4.69 -23.14
CA SER A 522 -38.61 -4.22 -23.69
C SER A 522 -38.75 -2.89 -24.43
N ILE A 523 -39.87 -2.63 -25.10
CA ILE A 523 -40.14 -1.31 -25.72
C ILE A 523 -40.29 -0.24 -24.62
N LEU A 524 -41.03 -0.55 -23.56
CA LEU A 524 -41.20 0.35 -22.42
C LEU A 524 -39.87 0.63 -21.70
N GLU A 525 -39.02 -0.38 -21.50
CA GLU A 525 -37.70 -0.19 -20.90
C GLU A 525 -36.82 0.71 -21.76
N VAL A 526 -36.77 0.52 -23.09
CA VAL A 526 -36.01 1.42 -23.97
C VAL A 526 -36.54 2.85 -23.93
N TRP A 527 -37.87 3.01 -23.88
CA TRP A 527 -38.49 4.33 -23.75
C TRP A 527 -38.17 4.98 -22.40
N LEU A 528 -38.30 4.25 -21.30
CA LEU A 528 -37.97 4.72 -19.95
C LEU A 528 -36.49 5.03 -19.75
N ALA A 529 -35.61 4.18 -20.32
CA ALA A 529 -34.16 4.35 -20.37
C ALA A 529 -33.75 5.64 -21.09
N SER A 530 -34.41 5.96 -22.21
CA SER A 530 -34.17 7.22 -22.93
C SER A 530 -34.50 8.45 -22.08
N GLY A 531 -35.41 8.28 -21.13
CA GLY A 531 -35.83 9.29 -20.18
C GLY A 531 -35.25 9.12 -18.77
N THR A 532 -34.34 8.20 -18.47
CA THR A 532 -33.65 8.15 -17.15
C THR A 532 -32.50 7.14 -17.20
N ARG A 533 -31.26 7.60 -17.00
CA ARG A 533 -30.08 6.70 -16.96
C ARG A 533 -30.10 5.68 -15.82
N ALA A 534 -30.90 5.92 -14.78
CA ALA A 534 -31.10 5.02 -13.64
C ALA A 534 -31.77 3.69 -14.02
N LEU A 535 -32.49 3.65 -15.15
CA LEU A 535 -33.29 2.50 -15.61
C LEU A 535 -32.63 1.72 -16.76
N GLY A 536 -31.35 1.99 -17.07
CA GLY A 536 -30.57 1.33 -18.13
C GLY A 536 -30.49 2.16 -19.42
N GLY A 537 -29.67 1.75 -20.40
CA GLY A 537 -29.47 2.53 -21.64
C GLY A 537 -28.94 1.71 -22.83
N GLU A 538 -27.70 1.23 -22.78
CA GLU A 538 -27.08 0.57 -23.94
C GLU A 538 -27.46 -0.93 -24.10
N GLU A 539 -27.59 -1.69 -23.00
CA GLU A 539 -28.02 -3.09 -23.07
C GLU A 539 -29.49 -3.26 -23.53
N SER A 540 -30.33 -2.23 -23.34
CA SER A 540 -31.78 -2.30 -23.57
C SER A 540 -32.14 -2.49 -25.05
N SER A 541 -31.34 -1.93 -25.97
CA SER A 541 -31.60 -2.00 -27.42
C SER A 541 -31.37 -3.41 -27.99
N LEU A 542 -30.32 -4.11 -27.53
CA LEU A 542 -30.05 -5.50 -27.94
C LEU A 542 -31.13 -6.45 -27.40
N ARG A 543 -31.54 -6.26 -26.14
CA ARG A 543 -32.63 -7.05 -25.51
C ARG A 543 -33.95 -6.85 -26.25
N LEU A 544 -34.27 -5.63 -26.66
CA LEU A 544 -35.43 -5.33 -27.49
C LEU A 544 -35.37 -6.11 -28.82
N ALA A 545 -34.24 -6.07 -29.54
CA ALA A 545 -34.08 -6.80 -30.79
C ALA A 545 -34.28 -8.32 -30.61
N ILE A 546 -33.71 -8.90 -29.55
CA ILE A 546 -33.88 -10.33 -29.23
C ILE A 546 -35.34 -10.66 -28.90
N SER A 547 -36.02 -9.80 -28.13
CA SER A 547 -37.44 -10.01 -27.78
C SER A 547 -38.36 -9.97 -29.00
N VAL A 548 -38.12 -9.05 -29.93
CA VAL A 548 -38.90 -8.90 -31.18
C VAL A 548 -38.65 -10.09 -32.09
N LEU A 549 -37.40 -10.50 -32.28
CA LEU A 549 -37.06 -11.69 -33.07
C LEU A 549 -37.69 -12.96 -32.48
N GLY A 550 -37.62 -13.11 -31.15
CA GLY A 550 -38.26 -14.21 -30.43
C GLY A 550 -39.77 -14.24 -30.66
N ALA A 551 -40.45 -13.10 -30.55
CA ALA A 551 -41.88 -12.99 -30.83
C ALA A 551 -42.23 -13.33 -32.29
N CYS A 552 -41.46 -12.82 -33.26
CA CYS A 552 -41.68 -13.08 -34.70
C CYS A 552 -41.48 -14.56 -35.08
N ILE A 553 -40.62 -15.30 -34.37
CA ILE A 553 -40.36 -16.71 -34.62
C ILE A 553 -41.38 -17.58 -33.88
N TRP A 554 -41.55 -17.35 -32.57
CA TRP A 554 -42.26 -18.28 -31.71
C TRP A 554 -43.78 -18.07 -31.71
N ILE A 555 -44.29 -16.85 -31.89
CA ILE A 555 -45.74 -16.62 -31.90
C ILE A 555 -46.41 -17.33 -33.10
N PRO A 556 -45.93 -17.18 -34.36
CA PRO A 556 -46.51 -17.91 -35.48
C PRO A 556 -46.36 -19.43 -35.32
N TYR A 557 -45.23 -19.90 -34.79
CA TYR A 557 -45.02 -21.31 -34.54
C TYR A 557 -46.03 -21.86 -33.53
N LEU A 558 -46.23 -21.19 -32.39
CA LEU A 558 -47.18 -21.58 -31.35
C LEU A 558 -48.63 -21.54 -31.83
N TYR A 559 -48.97 -20.63 -32.74
CA TYR A 559 -50.35 -20.44 -33.22
C TYR A 559 -50.74 -21.39 -34.37
N PHE A 560 -49.85 -21.57 -35.36
CA PHE A 560 -50.14 -22.30 -36.60
C PHE A 560 -49.60 -23.74 -36.64
N SER A 561 -48.62 -24.10 -35.82
CA SER A 561 -48.00 -25.42 -35.88
C SER A 561 -48.97 -26.52 -35.48
N ARG A 562 -49.20 -27.47 -36.39
CA ARG A 562 -49.91 -28.71 -36.08
C ARG A 562 -49.25 -29.44 -34.90
N ARG A 563 -47.92 -29.48 -34.87
CA ARG A 563 -47.18 -30.16 -33.79
C ARG A 563 -47.50 -29.58 -32.42
N VAL A 564 -47.63 -28.26 -32.30
CA VAL A 564 -47.98 -27.60 -31.03
C VAL A 564 -49.38 -28.05 -30.60
N ARG A 565 -50.37 -28.02 -31.50
CA ARG A 565 -51.74 -28.44 -31.20
C ARG A 565 -51.86 -29.89 -30.76
N GLU A 566 -51.09 -30.79 -31.37
CA GLU A 566 -51.12 -32.23 -31.07
C GLU A 566 -50.27 -32.60 -29.83
N THR A 567 -49.38 -31.70 -29.38
CA THR A 567 -48.51 -31.94 -28.21
C THR A 567 -49.16 -31.45 -26.91
N PHE A 568 -49.84 -30.30 -26.95
CA PHE A 568 -50.41 -29.65 -25.76
C PHE A 568 -51.92 -29.89 -25.67
N VAL A 569 -52.32 -31.06 -25.19
CA VAL A 569 -53.74 -31.47 -25.10
C VAL A 569 -54.18 -31.92 -23.70
N LEU A 570 -53.30 -31.83 -22.69
CA LEU A 570 -53.55 -32.38 -21.35
C LEU A 570 -54.15 -31.34 -20.39
N PRO A 571 -55.43 -31.47 -19.95
CA PRO A 571 -56.10 -30.45 -19.14
C PRO A 571 -55.75 -30.41 -17.65
N HIS A 572 -55.37 -31.53 -17.04
CA HIS A 572 -55.04 -31.58 -15.61
C HIS A 572 -53.93 -32.59 -15.28
N PRO A 573 -53.01 -32.25 -14.34
CA PRO A 573 -52.04 -33.19 -13.77
C PRO A 573 -52.70 -34.39 -13.06
N SER A 574 -53.95 -34.26 -12.61
CA SER A 574 -54.68 -35.27 -11.83
C SER A 574 -55.07 -36.53 -12.61
N ARG A 575 -54.96 -36.54 -13.95
CA ARG A 575 -55.14 -37.75 -14.77
C ARG A 575 -53.82 -38.50 -15.07
N GLU A 576 -52.67 -37.83 -15.07
CA GLU A 576 -51.35 -38.48 -15.27
C GLU A 576 -50.64 -38.86 -13.96
N MET A 577 -50.80 -38.12 -12.85
CA MET A 577 -50.22 -38.50 -11.55
C MET A 577 -50.74 -39.86 -11.05
N LYS A 578 -52.00 -40.22 -11.37
CA LYS A 578 -52.55 -41.56 -11.09
C LYS A 578 -51.97 -42.68 -11.96
N ARG A 579 -51.30 -42.36 -13.07
CA ARG A 579 -50.66 -43.36 -13.97
C ARG A 579 -49.16 -43.54 -13.70
N HIS A 580 -48.50 -42.59 -13.04
CA HIS A 580 -47.05 -42.66 -12.77
C HIS A 580 -46.63 -42.66 -11.29
N GLY A 581 -47.57 -42.78 -10.34
CA GLY A 581 -47.26 -43.19 -8.97
C GLY A 581 -46.31 -42.25 -8.22
N PHE A 582 -46.72 -40.99 -8.07
CA PHE A 582 -46.24 -40.11 -7.01
C PHE A 582 -47.40 -39.76 -6.07
#